data_AF-A0A935A0P7-F1
#
_entry.id   AF-A0A935A0P7-F1
#
_cell.length_a   1.000
_cell.length_b   1.000
_cell.length_c   1.000
_cell.angle_alpha   90.00
_cell.angle_beta   90.00
_cell.angle_gamma   90.00
#
_symmetry.space_group_name_H-M   'P 1'
#
loop_
_entity.id
_entity.type
_entity.pdbx_description
1 polymer ?
#
loop_
_entity_poly.entity_id
_entity_poly.type
_entity_poly.pdbx_seq_one_letter_code
_entity_poly.pdbx_strand_id
1 'polypeptide(L)'
;MLQAYVAFYQEVAIHEAQSVDLDGLISTYEHNRDHFQKMVASLIPILSMLTSDPLQELLSPDFEPGHERLVTDMSKIIRGNKVVYIGLDSLADSTVGSAIGSIMLADLAAVAGDRYNYGIDSLTPVNLFIDEAAEVLNQPAIQLMNKGGGAEFRVTIATQTFADFASRLGDENKARQVLANTNNKIALRVLDSETQKYIAEGMPPIKVR
;
A
#
# COMPACT_ATOMS: atom_id res chain seq x y z
N MET A 1 -38.26 -4.45 -13.58
CA MET A 1 -37.77 -3.58 -14.67
C MET A 1 -36.24 -3.65 -14.76
N LEU A 2 -35.49 -3.29 -13.71
CA LEU A 2 -34.02 -3.36 -13.70
C LEU A 2 -33.46 -4.78 -14.01
N GLN A 3 -33.99 -5.83 -13.39
CA GLN A 3 -33.58 -7.22 -13.68
C GLN A 3 -33.77 -7.63 -15.15
N ALA A 4 -34.78 -7.08 -15.84
CA ALA A 4 -35.00 -7.37 -17.25
C ALA A 4 -33.97 -6.64 -18.14
N TYR A 5 -33.52 -5.44 -17.74
CA TYR A 5 -32.42 -4.74 -18.41
C TYR A 5 -31.07 -5.42 -18.17
N VAL A 6 -30.84 -5.94 -16.96
CA VAL A 6 -29.64 -6.73 -16.64
C VAL A 6 -29.60 -8.01 -17.48
N ALA A 7 -30.71 -8.76 -17.56
CA ALA A 7 -30.80 -9.96 -18.39
C ALA A 7 -30.60 -9.65 -19.87
N PHE A 8 -31.26 -8.62 -20.40
CA PHE A 8 -31.07 -8.19 -21.79
C PHE A 8 -29.62 -7.81 -22.09
N TYR A 9 -28.95 -7.13 -21.15
CA TYR A 9 -27.55 -6.77 -21.32
C TYR A 9 -26.64 -8.02 -21.31
N GLN A 10 -26.83 -8.95 -20.38
CA GLN A 10 -26.03 -10.18 -20.24
C GLN A 10 -26.27 -11.19 -21.37
N GLU A 11 -27.48 -11.26 -21.93
CA GLU A 11 -27.85 -12.25 -22.96
C GLU A 11 -27.67 -11.74 -24.38
N VAL A 12 -27.81 -10.42 -24.60
CA VAL A 12 -27.85 -9.83 -25.94
C VAL A 12 -26.74 -8.80 -26.11
N ALA A 13 -26.73 -7.75 -25.30
CA ALA A 13 -25.86 -6.59 -25.54
C ALA A 13 -24.37 -6.90 -25.32
N ILE A 14 -24.02 -7.85 -24.45
CA ILE A 14 -22.62 -8.21 -24.16
C ILE A 14 -21.86 -8.74 -25.40
N HIS A 15 -22.58 -9.30 -26.37
CA HIS A 15 -21.99 -9.88 -27.59
C HIS A 15 -21.71 -8.85 -28.67
N GLU A 16 -22.37 -7.69 -28.65
CA GLU A 16 -22.23 -6.64 -29.67
C GLU A 16 -21.61 -5.35 -29.14
N ALA A 17 -21.82 -5.02 -27.85
CA ALA A 17 -21.43 -3.76 -27.24
C ALA A 17 -21.11 -3.91 -25.74
N GLN A 18 -20.17 -4.78 -25.40
CA GLN A 18 -19.71 -4.95 -24.02
C GLN A 18 -19.17 -3.62 -23.44
N SER A 19 -19.59 -3.29 -22.22
CA SER A 19 -19.11 -2.15 -21.47
C SER A 19 -18.59 -2.57 -20.10
N VAL A 20 -17.32 -2.26 -19.84
CA VAL A 20 -16.66 -2.56 -18.57
C VAL A 20 -17.36 -1.87 -17.39
N ASP A 21 -17.89 -0.67 -17.63
CA ASP A 21 -18.62 0.09 -16.60
C ASP A 21 -19.96 -0.56 -16.25
N LEU A 22 -20.71 -1.06 -17.26
CA LEU A 22 -21.98 -1.75 -17.04
C LEU A 22 -21.76 -3.11 -16.38
N ASP A 23 -20.72 -3.85 -16.78
CA ASP A 23 -20.31 -5.11 -16.14
C ASP A 23 -20.00 -4.88 -14.64
N GLY A 24 -19.27 -3.82 -14.32
CA GLY A 24 -18.96 -3.43 -12.95
C GLY A 24 -20.19 -3.04 -12.13
N LEU A 25 -21.10 -2.26 -12.71
CA LEU A 25 -22.35 -1.82 -12.05
C LEU A 25 -23.31 -2.99 -11.80
N ILE A 26 -23.46 -3.88 -12.79
CA ILE A 26 -24.30 -5.08 -12.67
C ILE A 26 -23.70 -6.03 -11.63
N SER A 27 -22.38 -6.28 -11.68
CA SER A 27 -21.69 -7.08 -10.67
C SER A 27 -21.88 -6.50 -9.26
N THR A 28 -21.79 -5.18 -9.10
CA THR A 28 -22.01 -4.51 -7.81
C THR A 28 -23.47 -4.62 -7.33
N TYR A 29 -24.43 -4.60 -8.25
CA TYR A 29 -25.85 -4.77 -7.95
C TYR A 29 -26.21 -6.22 -7.60
N GLU A 30 -25.60 -7.19 -8.26
CA GLU A 30 -25.78 -8.64 -8.01
C GLU A 30 -24.99 -9.15 -6.80
N HIS A 31 -23.97 -8.38 -6.35
CA HIS A 31 -23.27 -8.69 -5.10
C HIS A 31 -24.25 -8.76 -3.93
N ASN A 32 -24.12 -9.83 -3.14
CA ASN A 32 -24.99 -10.11 -2.00
C ASN A 32 -25.09 -8.86 -1.10
N ARG A 33 -26.32 -8.36 -0.91
CA ARG A 33 -26.61 -7.19 -0.05
C ARG A 33 -25.96 -7.29 1.32
N ASP A 34 -25.89 -8.50 1.89
CA ASP A 34 -25.26 -8.74 3.19
C ASP A 34 -23.74 -8.56 3.14
N HIS A 35 -23.09 -8.95 2.03
CA HIS A 35 -21.66 -8.76 1.84
C HIS A 35 -21.33 -7.29 1.55
N PHE A 36 -22.14 -6.61 0.73
CA PHE A 36 -22.01 -5.18 0.49
C PHE A 36 -22.21 -4.37 1.78
N GLN A 37 -23.22 -4.70 2.59
CA GLN A 37 -23.42 -4.08 3.90
C GLN A 37 -22.24 -4.31 4.84
N LYS A 38 -21.65 -5.52 4.87
CA LYS A 38 -20.44 -5.80 5.65
C LYS A 38 -19.25 -4.96 5.20
N MET A 39 -19.03 -4.82 3.89
CA MET A 39 -17.97 -3.96 3.35
C MET A 39 -18.19 -2.48 3.68
N VAL A 40 -19.40 -1.97 3.51
CA VAL A 40 -19.73 -0.57 3.85
C VAL A 40 -19.57 -0.34 5.35
N ALA A 41 -20.05 -1.25 6.18
CA ALA A 41 -19.91 -1.17 7.63
C ALA A 41 -18.44 -1.22 8.10
N SER A 42 -17.55 -1.88 7.35
CA SER A 42 -16.11 -1.87 7.65
C SER A 42 -15.38 -0.63 7.13
N LEU A 43 -15.88 0.01 6.06
CA LEU A 43 -15.27 1.21 5.48
C LEU A 43 -15.66 2.50 6.20
N ILE A 44 -16.91 2.61 6.68
CA ILE A 44 -17.40 3.80 7.37
C ILE A 44 -16.49 4.22 8.54
N PRO A 45 -16.07 3.32 9.45
CA PRO A 45 -15.19 3.71 10.55
C PRO A 45 -13.86 4.33 10.08
N ILE A 46 -13.25 3.77 9.03
CA ILE A 46 -11.98 4.26 8.48
C ILE A 46 -12.19 5.63 7.82
N LEU A 47 -13.25 5.80 7.02
CA LEU A 47 -13.55 7.08 6.38
C LEU A 47 -13.89 8.17 7.41
N SER A 48 -14.69 7.85 8.42
CA SER A 48 -15.01 8.76 9.53
C SER A 48 -13.75 9.19 10.29
N MET A 49 -12.83 8.25 10.49
CA MET A 49 -11.55 8.50 11.15
C MET A 49 -10.63 9.40 10.30
N LEU A 50 -10.48 9.13 9.00
CA LEU A 50 -9.68 9.94 8.08
C LEU A 50 -10.28 11.34 7.82
N THR A 51 -11.57 11.53 8.09
CA THR A 51 -12.28 12.80 7.96
C THR A 51 -12.52 13.49 9.31
N SER A 52 -11.88 13.02 10.37
CA SER A 52 -11.93 13.65 11.69
C SER A 52 -10.73 14.57 11.92
N ASP A 53 -10.90 15.61 12.74
CA ASP A 53 -9.79 16.49 13.10
C ASP A 53 -8.73 15.73 13.91
N PRO A 54 -7.42 15.95 13.67
CA PRO A 54 -6.83 16.94 12.77
C PRO A 54 -6.57 16.42 11.34
N LEU A 55 -6.91 15.16 11.04
CA LEU A 55 -6.63 14.54 9.74
C LEU A 55 -7.50 15.09 8.61
N GLN A 56 -8.70 15.57 8.93
CA GLN A 56 -9.61 16.19 7.97
C GLN A 56 -8.91 17.32 7.22
N GLU A 57 -8.29 18.25 7.94
CA GLU A 57 -7.50 19.31 7.33
C GLU A 57 -6.38 18.70 6.48
N LEU A 58 -5.66 17.70 7.00
CA LEU A 58 -4.52 17.09 6.31
C LEU A 58 -4.88 16.44 4.97
N LEU A 59 -5.99 15.73 4.90
CA LEU A 59 -6.38 14.91 3.75
C LEU A 59 -7.43 15.57 2.84
N SER A 60 -8.06 16.66 3.29
CA SER A 60 -9.07 17.41 2.54
C SER A 60 -8.52 18.78 2.14
N PRO A 61 -7.73 18.88 1.06
CA PRO A 61 -7.13 20.14 0.65
C PRO A 61 -8.19 21.15 0.19
N ASP A 62 -8.06 22.39 0.64
CA ASP A 62 -8.76 23.53 0.08
C ASP A 62 -7.94 24.14 -1.07
N PHE A 63 -8.59 24.36 -2.21
CA PHE A 63 -7.98 24.94 -3.41
C PHE A 63 -8.37 26.40 -3.62
N GLU A 64 -9.15 26.99 -2.71
CA GLU A 64 -9.55 28.38 -2.80
C GLU A 64 -8.35 29.35 -2.69
N PRO A 65 -8.36 30.46 -3.45
CA PRO A 65 -7.29 31.46 -3.40
C PRO A 65 -7.15 32.08 -2.00
N GLY A 66 -5.92 32.11 -1.48
CA GLY A 66 -5.60 32.70 -0.17
C GLY A 66 -5.27 31.69 0.93
N HIS A 67 -5.37 30.38 0.64
CA HIS A 67 -4.94 29.35 1.57
C HIS A 67 -3.40 29.20 1.56
N GLU A 68 -2.74 29.40 2.71
CA GLU A 68 -1.27 29.39 2.81
C GLU A 68 -0.66 27.98 2.76
N ARG A 69 -1.48 26.95 2.91
CA ARG A 69 -1.01 25.57 3.02
C ARG A 69 -0.64 24.98 1.65
N LEU A 70 0.55 24.37 1.57
CA LEU A 70 0.98 23.61 0.40
C LEU A 70 0.10 22.36 0.21
N VAL A 71 -0.62 22.31 -0.92
CA VAL A 71 -1.30 21.11 -1.40
C VAL A 71 -0.36 20.36 -2.34
N THR A 72 -0.09 19.08 -2.04
CA THR A 72 0.84 18.26 -2.82
C THR A 72 0.42 16.80 -2.85
N ASP A 73 0.97 16.05 -3.79
CA ASP A 73 0.86 14.60 -3.94
C ASP A 73 2.27 14.00 -4.11
N MET A 74 2.40 12.67 -4.03
CA MET A 74 3.71 12.00 -4.12
C MET A 74 4.41 12.24 -5.47
N SER A 75 3.65 12.36 -6.56
CA SER A 75 4.20 12.65 -7.89
C SER A 75 4.85 14.04 -7.94
N LYS A 76 4.18 15.07 -7.43
CA LYS A 76 4.71 16.44 -7.31
C LYS A 76 5.92 16.50 -6.37
N ILE A 77 5.89 15.77 -5.25
CA ILE A 77 7.02 15.65 -4.31
C ILE A 77 8.25 15.09 -5.01
N ILE A 78 8.09 13.97 -5.72
CA ILE A 78 9.18 13.29 -6.41
C ILE A 78 9.74 14.14 -7.55
N ARG A 79 8.87 14.71 -8.40
CA ARG A 79 9.28 15.62 -9.50
C ARG A 79 10.00 16.87 -8.98
N GLY A 80 9.61 17.34 -7.80
CA GLY A 80 10.23 18.48 -7.13
C GLY A 80 11.50 18.17 -6.35
N ASN A 81 12.00 16.92 -6.36
CA ASN A 81 13.14 16.45 -5.56
C ASN A 81 13.01 16.83 -4.07
N LYS A 82 11.81 16.72 -3.51
CA LYS A 82 11.52 17.11 -2.13
C LYS A 82 11.77 15.96 -1.16
N VAL A 83 12.04 16.31 0.10
CA VAL A 83 12.07 15.37 1.22
C VAL A 83 10.76 15.47 1.98
N VAL A 84 10.16 14.33 2.30
CA VAL A 84 8.93 14.24 3.08
C VAL A 84 9.16 13.35 4.28
N TYR A 85 8.72 13.83 5.44
CA TYR A 85 8.71 13.10 6.69
C TYR A 85 7.27 12.94 7.15
N ILE A 86 6.87 11.70 7.47
CA ILE A 86 5.51 11.38 7.90
C ILE A 86 5.60 10.70 9.27
N GLY A 87 5.10 11.38 10.30
CA GLY A 87 4.90 10.80 11.63
C GLY A 87 3.49 10.25 11.74
N LEU A 88 3.34 8.93 11.82
CA LEU A 88 2.03 8.26 11.81
C LEU A 88 1.38 8.14 13.20
N ASP A 89 2.09 8.53 14.27
CA ASP A 89 1.67 8.40 15.67
C ASP A 89 0.96 7.06 15.98
N SER A 90 1.53 5.97 15.46
CA SER A 90 0.97 4.61 15.58
C SER A 90 0.94 4.09 17.02
N LEU A 91 1.62 4.76 17.95
CA LEU A 91 1.57 4.48 19.38
C LEU A 91 0.27 4.97 20.02
N ALA A 92 -0.29 6.09 19.56
CA ALA A 92 -1.53 6.64 20.07
C ALA A 92 -2.75 5.94 19.43
N ASP A 93 -2.71 5.74 18.11
CA ASP A 93 -3.73 5.01 17.37
C ASP A 93 -3.11 4.22 16.21
N SER A 94 -2.85 2.94 16.45
CA SER A 94 -2.26 2.05 15.45
C SER A 94 -3.17 1.82 14.25
N THR A 95 -4.50 1.93 14.41
CA THR A 95 -5.45 1.73 13.30
C THR A 95 -5.37 2.89 12.33
N VAL A 96 -5.40 4.13 12.84
CA VAL A 96 -5.22 5.35 12.06
C VAL A 96 -3.86 5.34 11.36
N GLY A 97 -2.79 5.16 12.13
CA GLY A 97 -1.42 5.22 11.62
C GLY A 97 -1.19 4.18 10.54
N SER A 98 -1.68 2.96 10.75
CA SER A 98 -1.64 1.88 9.77
C SER A 98 -2.41 2.21 8.49
N ALA A 99 -3.61 2.79 8.61
CA ALA A 99 -4.43 3.17 7.46
C ALA A 99 -3.76 4.28 6.62
N ILE A 100 -3.27 5.34 7.26
CA ILE A 100 -2.58 6.44 6.58
C ILE A 100 -1.30 5.93 5.92
N GLY A 101 -0.46 5.19 6.65
CA GLY A 101 0.77 4.61 6.09
C GLY A 101 0.49 3.70 4.90
N SER A 102 -0.55 2.86 4.99
CA SER A 102 -1.00 1.99 3.91
C SER A 102 -1.42 2.78 2.66
N ILE A 103 -2.17 3.88 2.84
CA ILE A 103 -2.61 4.75 1.74
C ILE A 103 -1.39 5.41 1.07
N MET A 104 -0.45 5.93 1.85
CA MET A 104 0.76 6.58 1.33
C MET A 104 1.63 5.59 0.53
N LEU A 105 1.79 4.36 1.02
CA LEU A 105 2.54 3.31 0.30
C LEU A 105 1.82 2.86 -0.98
N ALA A 106 0.49 2.84 -0.97
CA ALA A 106 -0.29 2.54 -2.17
C ALA A 106 -0.14 3.65 -3.23
N ASP A 107 -0.17 4.92 -2.84
CA ASP A 107 0.08 6.06 -3.74
C ASP A 107 1.50 5.99 -4.33
N LEU A 108 2.51 5.71 -3.51
CA LEU A 108 3.89 5.52 -3.99
C LEU A 108 4.02 4.35 -4.97
N ALA A 109 3.30 3.24 -4.74
CA ALA A 109 3.26 2.11 -5.67
C ALA A 109 2.63 2.51 -7.01
N ALA A 110 1.56 3.31 -7.00
CA ALA A 110 0.95 3.84 -8.21
C ALA A 110 1.91 4.76 -8.98
N VAL A 111 2.56 5.70 -8.28
CA VAL A 111 3.57 6.59 -8.88
C VAL A 111 4.75 5.81 -9.44
N ALA A 112 5.19 4.73 -8.77
CA ALA A 112 6.23 3.86 -9.31
C ALA A 112 5.80 3.16 -10.61
N GLY A 113 4.54 2.71 -10.70
CA GLY A 113 3.96 2.15 -11.92
C GLY A 113 3.96 3.16 -13.08
N ASP A 114 3.51 4.38 -12.84
CA ASP A 114 3.51 5.45 -13.84
C ASP A 114 4.93 5.79 -14.31
N ARG A 115 5.88 5.88 -13.38
CA ARG A 115 7.30 6.13 -13.71
C ARG A 115 7.91 5.02 -14.54
N TYR A 116 7.62 3.77 -14.23
CA TYR A 116 8.08 2.62 -14.99
C TYR A 116 7.54 2.62 -16.43
N ASN A 117 6.27 3.00 -16.61
CA ASN A 117 5.62 2.97 -17.93
C ASN A 117 5.96 4.17 -18.81
N TYR A 118 6.16 5.37 -18.22
CA TYR A 118 6.21 6.63 -18.99
C TYR A 118 7.42 7.53 -18.69
N GLY A 119 8.25 7.21 -17.69
CA GLY A 119 9.28 8.13 -17.17
C GLY A 119 10.73 7.72 -17.44
N ILE A 120 10.97 6.72 -18.29
CA ILE A 120 12.25 5.97 -18.35
C ILE A 120 13.47 6.86 -18.70
N ASP A 121 13.28 7.93 -19.47
CA ASP A 121 14.39 8.74 -19.98
C ASP A 121 15.02 9.71 -18.96
N SER A 122 14.39 9.93 -17.79
CA SER A 122 14.91 10.84 -16.76
C SER A 122 14.38 10.52 -15.35
N LEU A 123 14.58 9.28 -14.91
CA LEU A 123 14.24 8.88 -13.55
C LEU A 123 15.22 9.48 -12.54
N THR A 124 14.68 9.99 -11.43
CA THR A 124 15.44 10.39 -10.24
C THR A 124 15.28 9.33 -9.15
N PRO A 125 16.35 8.86 -8.49
CA PRO A 125 16.22 7.84 -7.46
C PRO A 125 15.35 8.29 -6.29
N VAL A 126 14.37 7.47 -5.91
CA VAL A 126 13.51 7.73 -4.75
C VAL A 126 13.90 6.78 -3.63
N ASN A 127 14.36 7.35 -2.51
CA ASN A 127 14.69 6.58 -1.32
C ASN A 127 13.49 6.59 -0.37
N LEU A 128 12.93 5.41 -0.12
CA LEU A 128 11.81 5.20 0.78
C LEU A 128 12.31 4.50 2.04
N PHE A 129 12.14 5.14 3.19
CA PHE A 129 12.47 4.59 4.50
C PHE A 129 11.18 4.37 5.28
N ILE A 130 10.94 3.13 5.70
CA ILE A 130 9.76 2.74 6.46
C ILE A 130 10.26 2.19 7.80
N ASP A 131 10.03 2.96 8.85
CA ASP A 131 10.21 2.47 10.22
C ASP A 131 8.98 1.67 10.65
N GLU A 132 9.18 0.69 11.52
CA GLU A 132 8.13 -0.24 11.97
C GLU A 132 7.24 -0.75 10.82
N ALA A 133 7.89 -1.29 9.78
CA ALA A 133 7.21 -1.62 8.53
C ALA A 133 6.08 -2.63 8.70
N ALA A 134 6.12 -3.46 9.74
CA ALA A 134 5.05 -4.41 10.04
C ALA A 134 3.69 -3.75 10.30
N GLU A 135 3.65 -2.49 10.74
CA GLU A 135 2.39 -1.77 11.01
C GLU A 135 1.69 -1.28 9.74
N VAL A 136 2.45 -0.94 8.70
CA VAL A 136 1.94 -0.24 7.50
C VAL A 136 2.00 -1.09 6.23
N LEU A 137 2.60 -2.28 6.29
CA LEU A 137 2.78 -3.10 5.10
C LEU A 137 1.45 -3.61 4.54
N ASN A 138 1.32 -3.49 3.22
CA ASN A 138 0.17 -3.94 2.45
C ASN A 138 0.61 -4.53 1.10
N GLN A 139 -0.33 -5.10 0.34
CA GLN A 139 -0.03 -5.73 -0.95
C GLN A 139 0.60 -4.76 -1.98
N PRO A 140 0.15 -3.50 -2.13
CA PRO A 140 0.83 -2.50 -2.97
C PRO A 140 2.29 -2.25 -2.56
N ALA A 141 2.59 -2.15 -1.26
CA ALA A 141 3.96 -1.97 -0.77
C ALA A 141 4.87 -3.16 -1.14
N ILE A 142 4.35 -4.38 -1.06
CA ILE A 142 5.08 -5.60 -1.48
C ILE A 142 5.38 -5.53 -2.99
N GLN A 143 4.43 -5.07 -3.81
CA GLN A 143 4.65 -4.89 -5.24
C GLN A 143 5.69 -3.80 -5.52
N LEU A 144 5.66 -2.69 -4.77
CA LEU A 144 6.67 -1.64 -4.85
C LEU A 144 8.07 -2.19 -4.52
N MET A 145 8.22 -3.01 -3.49
CA MET A 145 9.49 -3.65 -3.17
C MET A 145 9.97 -4.60 -4.27
N ASN A 146 9.04 -5.34 -4.89
CA ASN A 146 9.38 -6.34 -5.92
C ASN A 146 9.73 -5.71 -7.28
N LYS A 147 8.99 -4.67 -7.71
CA LYS A 147 9.08 -4.11 -9.07
C LYS A 147 9.55 -2.65 -9.12
N GLY A 148 9.59 -1.96 -7.97
CA GLY A 148 9.93 -0.54 -7.90
C GLY A 148 11.35 -0.21 -8.33
N GLY A 149 12.25 -1.19 -8.38
CA GLY A 149 13.60 -1.00 -8.93
C GLY A 149 13.60 -0.50 -10.37
N GLY A 150 12.62 -0.88 -11.19
CA GLY A 150 12.47 -0.36 -12.56
C GLY A 150 12.05 1.11 -12.62
N ALA A 151 11.53 1.66 -11.52
CA ALA A 151 11.18 3.07 -11.37
C ALA A 151 12.18 3.84 -10.48
N GLU A 152 13.37 3.26 -10.25
CA GLU A 152 14.43 3.76 -9.35
C GLU A 152 13.99 3.98 -7.89
N PHE A 153 13.03 3.20 -7.40
CA PHE A 153 12.72 3.16 -5.97
C PHE A 153 13.73 2.29 -5.22
N ARG A 154 14.23 2.82 -4.11
CA ARG A 154 15.10 2.16 -3.14
C ARG A 154 14.37 2.09 -1.82
N VAL A 155 13.83 0.91 -1.50
CA VAL A 155 13.03 0.71 -0.29
C VAL A 155 13.91 0.14 0.82
N THR A 156 13.91 0.82 1.97
CA THR A 156 14.52 0.38 3.22
C THR A 156 13.42 0.22 4.25
N ILE A 157 13.31 -0.98 4.81
CA ILE A 157 12.34 -1.30 5.86
C ILE A 157 13.08 -1.63 7.16
N ALA A 158 12.58 -1.12 8.29
CA ALA A 158 12.98 -1.55 9.62
C ALA A 158 11.81 -2.31 10.27
N THR A 159 12.12 -3.37 11.01
CA THR A 159 11.16 -4.21 11.72
C THR A 159 11.82 -4.88 12.93
N GLN A 160 11.03 -5.34 13.88
CA GLN A 160 11.50 -6.02 15.08
C GLN A 160 11.66 -7.53 14.86
N THR A 161 10.61 -8.20 14.37
CA THR A 161 10.63 -9.66 14.20
C THR A 161 9.99 -10.13 12.90
N PHE A 162 10.31 -11.36 12.50
CA PHE A 162 9.62 -12.03 11.40
C PHE A 162 8.13 -12.29 11.72
N ALA A 163 7.82 -12.57 12.98
CA ALA A 163 6.47 -12.86 13.44
C ALA A 163 5.52 -11.67 13.23
N ASP A 164 6.03 -10.43 13.37
CA ASP A 164 5.22 -9.21 13.16
C ASP A 164 4.70 -9.13 11.72
N PHE A 165 5.54 -9.47 10.73
CA PHE A 165 5.10 -9.55 9.33
C PHE A 165 4.10 -10.67 9.08
N ALA A 166 4.31 -11.84 9.67
CA ALA A 166 3.40 -12.98 9.51
C ALA A 166 2.01 -12.65 10.10
N SER A 167 1.98 -12.07 11.30
CA SER A 167 0.76 -11.60 11.96
C SER A 167 0.05 -10.56 11.11
N ARG A 168 0.78 -9.53 10.63
CA ARG A 168 0.20 -8.46 9.83
C ARG A 168 -0.42 -8.94 8.53
N LEU A 169 0.29 -9.81 7.80
CA LEU A 169 -0.12 -10.25 6.47
C LEU A 169 -1.11 -11.42 6.52
N GLY A 170 -1.27 -12.04 7.69
CA GLY A 170 -2.07 -13.25 7.89
C GLY A 170 -1.54 -14.46 7.11
N ASP A 171 -0.30 -14.40 6.62
CA ASP A 171 0.30 -15.40 5.73
C ASP A 171 1.83 -15.38 5.86
N GLU A 172 2.39 -16.44 6.43
CA GLU A 172 3.84 -16.61 6.56
C GLU A 172 4.56 -16.60 5.21
N ASN A 173 3.93 -17.08 4.14
CA ASN A 173 4.57 -17.07 2.82
C ASN A 173 4.72 -15.64 2.29
N LYS A 174 3.73 -14.78 2.53
CA LYS A 174 3.82 -13.35 2.19
C LYS A 174 4.88 -12.66 3.05
N ALA A 175 4.95 -12.99 4.35
CA ALA A 175 6.00 -12.46 5.21
C ALA A 175 7.41 -12.85 4.72
N ARG A 176 7.60 -14.11 4.31
CA ARG A 176 8.86 -14.57 3.69
C ARG A 176 9.14 -13.85 2.37
N GLN A 177 8.11 -13.58 1.56
CA GLN A 177 8.25 -12.85 0.30
C GLN A 177 8.80 -11.43 0.55
N VAL A 178 8.32 -10.74 1.58
CA VAL A 178 8.80 -9.40 1.96
C VAL A 178 10.29 -9.44 2.27
N LEU A 179 10.71 -10.37 3.12
CA LEU A 179 12.13 -10.51 3.48
C LEU A 179 12.98 -10.97 2.28
N ALA A 180 12.45 -11.81 1.39
CA ALA A 180 13.14 -12.25 0.19
C ALA A 180 13.35 -11.11 -0.82
N ASN A 181 12.40 -10.17 -0.93
CA ASN A 181 12.54 -8.98 -1.79
C ASN A 181 13.61 -8.00 -1.29
N THR A 182 14.09 -8.13 -0.04
CA THR A 182 15.19 -7.30 0.47
C THR A 182 16.56 -7.89 0.10
N ASN A 183 17.30 -7.19 -0.75
CA ASN A 183 18.64 -7.63 -1.17
C ASN A 183 19.67 -7.50 -0.03
N ASN A 184 19.61 -6.38 0.70
CA ASN A 184 20.51 -6.08 1.80
C ASN A 184 19.79 -6.29 3.13
N LYS A 185 20.45 -6.98 4.06
CA LYS A 185 19.93 -7.26 5.40
C LYS A 185 20.93 -6.77 6.43
N ILE A 186 20.47 -5.94 7.36
CA ILE A 186 21.27 -5.47 8.50
C ILE A 186 20.61 -6.04 9.74
N ALA A 187 21.26 -7.02 10.36
CA ALA A 187 20.77 -7.64 11.59
C ALA A 187 21.43 -6.98 12.80
N LEU A 188 20.61 -6.38 13.67
CA LEU A 188 21.03 -5.95 15.01
C LEU A 188 20.80 -7.09 16.01
N ARG A 189 20.77 -6.79 17.31
CA ARG A 189 20.44 -7.80 18.32
C ARG A 189 19.01 -8.31 18.10
N VAL A 190 18.89 -9.59 17.75
CA VAL A 190 17.61 -10.30 17.61
C VAL A 190 17.41 -11.22 18.81
N LEU A 191 16.24 -11.17 19.44
CA LEU A 191 15.88 -12.04 20.57
C LEU A 191 15.00 -13.23 20.15
N ASP A 192 14.23 -13.06 19.07
CA ASP A 192 13.34 -14.10 18.57
C ASP A 192 14.11 -15.21 17.83
N SER A 193 13.91 -16.46 18.26
CA SER A 193 14.63 -17.63 17.76
C SER A 193 14.36 -17.93 16.28
N GLU A 194 13.12 -17.75 15.82
CA GLU A 194 12.76 -18.00 14.42
C GLU A 194 13.41 -16.96 13.50
N THR A 195 13.39 -15.68 13.92
CA THR A 195 14.09 -14.60 13.22
C THR A 195 15.60 -14.83 13.19
N GLN A 196 16.21 -15.26 14.31
CA GLN A 196 17.63 -15.64 14.34
C GLN A 196 17.95 -16.76 13.35
N LYS A 197 17.12 -17.80 13.32
CA LYS A 197 17.28 -18.94 12.42
C LYS A 197 17.18 -18.52 10.96
N TYR A 198 16.18 -17.72 10.61
CA TYR A 198 16.02 -17.17 9.25
C TYR A 198 17.26 -16.39 8.80
N ILE A 199 17.78 -15.51 9.67
CA ILE A 199 18.99 -14.71 9.36
C ILE A 199 20.21 -15.62 9.21
N ALA A 200 20.39 -16.60 10.10
CA ALA A 200 21.51 -17.53 10.07
C ALA A 200 21.49 -18.43 8.83
N GLU A 201 20.33 -18.94 8.45
CA GLU A 201 20.15 -19.77 7.24
C GLU A 201 20.40 -18.98 5.96
N GLY A 202 20.18 -17.67 5.97
CA GLY A 202 20.51 -16.77 4.86
C GLY A 202 22.00 -16.51 4.67
N MET A 203 22.86 -16.90 5.62
CA MET A 203 24.30 -16.73 5.54
C MET A 203 24.97 -18.01 4.99
N PRO A 204 25.98 -17.87 4.10
CA PRO A 204 26.70 -19.04 3.60
C PRO A 204 27.43 -19.76 4.75
N PRO A 205 27.38 -21.10 4.82
CA PRO A 205 28.05 -21.85 5.87
C PRO A 205 29.57 -21.67 5.74
N ILE A 206 30.22 -21.39 6.86
CA ILE A 206 31.68 -21.32 6.94
C ILE A 206 32.23 -22.54 7.68
N LYS A 207 33.38 -23.04 7.22
CA LYS A 207 34.10 -24.09 7.93
C LYS A 207 34.76 -23.50 9.18
N VAL A 208 34.26 -23.88 10.35
CA VAL A 208 34.89 -23.52 11.63
C VAL A 208 36.15 -24.38 11.80
N ARG A 209 37.28 -23.73 12.10
CA ARG A 209 38.56 -24.40 12.42
C ARG A 209 38.64 -24.73 13.89
#